data_AF-A0A545U754-F1
#
_entry.id   AF-A0A545U754-F1
#
_cell.length_a   1.000
_cell.length_b   1.000
_cell.length_c   1.000
_cell.angle_alpha   90.00
_cell.angle_beta   90.00
_cell.angle_gamma   90.00
#
_symmetry.space_group_name_H-M   'P 1'
#
loop_
_entity.id
_entity.type
_entity.pdbx_description
1 polymer ?
#
loop_
_entity_poly.entity_id
_entity_poly.type
_entity_poly.pdbx_seq_one_letter_code
_entity_poly.pdbx_strand_id
1 'polypeptide(L)' 'MIKIDEVNNPASCLNKANDDELLFVLLERDKAAADTVRYWCQRRIELGLNKPDDKQIIEAMHWVDQVSLI' A
#
# COMPACT_ATOMS: atom_id res chain seq x y z
N MET A 1 3.46 -9.14 -3.60
CA MET A 1 4.21 -8.50 -4.71
C MET A 1 5.68 -8.85 -4.55
N ILE A 2 6.41 -9.13 -5.63
CA ILE A 2 7.85 -9.40 -5.56
C ILE A 2 8.60 -8.08 -5.82
N LYS A 3 9.53 -7.71 -4.92
CA LYS A 3 10.25 -6.42 -4.97
C LYS A 3 10.88 -6.14 -6.34
N ILE A 4 11.55 -7.12 -6.95
CA ILE A 4 12.27 -6.90 -8.21
C ILE A 4 11.32 -6.62 -9.37
N ASP A 5 10.10 -7.17 -9.34
CA ASP A 5 9.09 -6.92 -10.36
C ASP A 5 8.57 -5.49 -10.24
N GLU A 6 8.35 -5.00 -9.01
CA GLU A 6 7.91 -3.63 -8.77
C GLU A 6 8.96 -2.61 -9.22
N VAL A 7 10.26 -2.85 -9.02
CA VAL A 7 11.33 -1.95 -9.49
C VAL A 7 11.31 -1.79 -11.01
N ASN A 8 10.97 -2.83 -11.76
CA ASN A 8 10.99 -2.82 -13.22
C ASN A 8 9.64 -2.48 -13.85
N ASN A 9 8.56 -2.40 -13.07
CA ASN A 9 7.22 -2.11 -13.56
C ASN A 9 6.98 -0.59 -13.63
N PRO A 10 6.86 0.03 -14.83
CA PRO A 10 6.67 1.48 -14.96
C PRO A 10 5.37 2.01 -14.34
N ALA A 11 4.41 1.13 -14.03
CA ALA A 11 3.17 1.50 -13.38
C ALA A 11 3.27 1.50 -11.85
N SER A 12 4.29 0.86 -11.25
CA SER A 12 4.39 0.68 -9.81
C SER A 12 4.74 1.97 -9.07
N CYS A 13 4.37 2.03 -7.78
CA CYS A 13 4.79 3.13 -6.92
C CYS A 13 6.31 3.11 -6.69
N LEU A 14 6.92 1.93 -6.53
CA LEU A 14 8.35 1.81 -6.24
C LEU A 14 9.23 2.26 -7.42
N ASN A 15 8.82 2.01 -8.66
CA ASN A 15 9.53 2.48 -9.85
C ASN A 15 9.40 4.00 -10.03
N LYS A 16 8.26 4.58 -9.63
CA LYS A 16 7.98 6.01 -9.78
C LYS A 16 8.56 6.89 -8.67
N ALA A 17 9.11 6.28 -7.62
CA ALA A 17 9.81 6.97 -6.57
C ALA A 17 11.00 7.75 -7.13
N ASN A 18 11.23 8.98 -6.67
CA ASN A 18 12.44 9.72 -7.06
C ASN A 18 13.68 9.06 -6.46
N ASP A 19 14.81 9.16 -7.15
CA ASP A 19 16.08 8.55 -6.70
C ASP A 19 16.55 9.08 -5.33
N ASP A 20 16.12 10.29 -4.94
CA ASP A 20 16.49 10.97 -3.70
C ASP A 20 15.38 11.00 -2.64
N GLU A 21 14.22 10.36 -2.88
CA GLU A 21 13.15 10.31 -1.89
C GLU A 21 13.36 9.18 -0.88
N LEU A 22 12.99 9.45 0.38
CA LEU A 22 13.06 8.44 1.44
C LEU A 22 11.94 7.41 1.27
N LEU A 23 12.33 6.14 1.18
CA LEU A 23 11.41 5.01 1.11
C LEU A 23 11.34 4.29 2.46
N PHE A 24 10.11 4.07 2.94
CA PHE A 24 9.82 3.22 4.08
C PHE A 24 9.06 1.98 3.61
N VAL A 25 9.55 0.80 3.96
CA VAL A 25 9.00 -0.49 3.48
C VAL A 25 8.62 -1.35 4.68
N LEU A 26 7.37 -1.82 4.66
CA LEU A 26 6.93 -2.89 5.55
C LEU A 26 6.89 -4.20 4.78
N LEU A 27 7.42 -5.25 5.40
CA LEU A 27 7.30 -6.59 4.87
C LEU A 27 5.89 -7.10 5.14
N GLU A 28 5.34 -7.90 4.24
CA GLU A 28 3.99 -8.48 4.39
C GLU A 28 3.81 -9.24 5.72
N ARG A 29 4.86 -9.93 6.18
CA ARG A 29 4.86 -10.67 7.46
C ARG A 29 5.02 -9.78 8.70
N ASP A 30 5.22 -8.47 8.52
CA ASP A 30 5.34 -7.54 9.64
C ASP A 30 3.96 -7.32 10.26
N LYS A 31 3.89 -7.42 11.59
CA LYS A 31 2.63 -7.27 12.33
C LYS A 31 2.02 -5.88 12.17
N ALA A 32 2.84 -4.86 11.91
CA ALA A 32 2.39 -3.49 11.71
C ALA A 32 1.87 -3.23 10.28
N ALA A 33 2.07 -4.14 9.34
CA ALA A 33 1.73 -3.92 7.93
C ALA A 33 0.22 -3.70 7.73
N ALA A 34 -0.62 -4.55 8.33
CA ALA A 34 -2.08 -4.43 8.21
C ALA A 34 -2.60 -3.10 8.79
N ASP A 35 -2.14 -2.73 9.98
CA ASP A 35 -2.55 -1.48 10.64
C ASP A 35 -2.09 -0.25 9.87
N THR A 36 -0.87 -0.29 9.31
CA THR A 36 -0.34 0.80 8.49
C THR A 36 -1.15 0.98 7.21
N VAL A 37 -1.56 -0.11 6.55
CA VAL A 37 -2.40 -0.04 5.35
C VAL A 37 -3.81 0.47 5.67
N ARG A 38 -4.44 0.02 6.77
CA ARG A 38 -5.72 0.58 7.23
C ARG A 38 -5.63 2.09 7.42
N TYR A 39 -4.62 2.52 8.16
CA TYR A 39 -4.39 3.93 8.44
C TYR A 39 -4.17 4.73 7.16
N TRP A 40 -3.35 4.22 6.24
CA TRP A 40 -3.10 4.86 4.94
C TRP A 40 -4.38 5.02 4.11
N CYS A 41 -5.20 3.96 4.01
CA CYS A 41 -6.48 4.02 3.30
C CYS A 41 -7.39 5.11 3.89
N GLN A 42 -7.54 5.13 5.22
CA GLN A 42 -8.35 6.14 5.92
C GLN A 42 -7.86 7.56 5.63
N ARG A 43 -6.54 7.81 5.77
CA ARG A 43 -5.96 9.14 5.54
C ARG A 43 -6.12 9.62 4.10
N ARG A 44 -5.98 8.74 3.12
CA ARG A 44 -6.19 9.08 1.69
C ARG A 44 -7.63 9.55 1.43
N ILE A 45 -8.61 8.89 2.04
CA ILE A 45 -10.03 9.27 1.93
C ILE A 45 -10.29 10.59 2.64
N GLU A 46 -9.81 10.77 3.88
CA GLU A 46 -9.98 12.01 4.65
C GLU A 46 -9.38 13.23 3.97
N LEU A 47 -8.27 13.05 3.25
CA LEU A 47 -7.62 14.10 2.47
C LEU A 47 -8.29 14.37 1.12
N GLY A 48 -9.34 13.60 0.75
CA GLY A 48 -10.01 13.70 -0.55
C GLY A 48 -9.17 13.22 -1.73
N LEU A 49 -8.06 12.49 -1.47
CA LEU A 49 -7.17 11.96 -2.50
C LEU A 49 -7.67 10.65 -3.10
N ASN A 50 -8.62 9.99 -2.43
CA ASN A 50 -9.34 8.81 -2.91
C ASN A 50 -10.77 8.79 -2.38
N LYS A 51 -11.61 8.01 -3.04
CA LYS A 51 -12.95 7.62 -2.55
C LYS A 51 -12.91 6.22 -1.93
N PRO A 52 -13.85 5.89 -1.03
CA PRO A 52 -13.93 4.55 -0.44
C PRO A 52 -14.11 3.42 -1.48
N ASP A 53 -14.70 3.72 -2.63
CA ASP A 53 -14.97 2.78 -3.72
C ASP A 53 -13.87 2.78 -4.81
N ASP A 54 -12.79 3.55 -4.63
CA ASP A 54 -11.65 3.46 -5.52
C ASP A 54 -11.01 2.07 -5.43
N LYS A 55 -10.72 1.49 -6.59
CA LYS A 55 -10.16 0.13 -6.71
C LYS A 55 -8.97 -0.13 -5.77
N GLN A 56 -8.03 0.84 -5.67
CA GLN A 56 -6.86 0.72 -4.80
C GLN A 56 -7.21 0.61 -3.31
N ILE A 57 -8.29 1.26 -2.87
CA ILE A 57 -8.74 1.23 -1.47
C ILE A 57 -9.39 -0.13 -1.19
N ILE A 58 -10.26 -0.58 -2.10
CA ILE A 58 -10.92 -1.88 -1.99
C ILE A 58 -9.89 -3.01 -1.94
N GLU A 59 -8.92 -3.01 -2.85
CA GLU A 59 -7.88 -4.05 -2.91
C GLU A 59 -7.01 -4.06 -1.66
N ALA A 60 -6.59 -2.89 -1.18
CA ALA A 60 -5.78 -2.77 0.03
C ALA A 60 -6.53 -3.25 1.28
N MET A 61 -7.79 -2.85 1.45
CA MET A 61 -8.61 -3.28 2.59
C MET A 61 -8.94 -4.77 2.52
N HIS A 62 -9.18 -5.33 1.33
CA HIS A 62 -9.37 -6.77 1.17
C HIS A 62 -8.11 -7.55 1.58
N TRP A 63 -6.91 -7.08 1.21
CA TRP A 63 -5.66 -7.70 1.69
C TRP A 63 -5.54 -7.62 3.22
N VAL A 64 -5.85 -6.47 3.82
CA VAL A 64 -5.87 -6.30 5.29
C VAL A 64 -6.77 -7.34 5.95
N ASP A 65 -7.96 -7.59 5.41
CA ASP A 65 -8.90 -8.57 5.95
C ASP A 65 -8.35 -9.99 5.86
N GLN A 66 -7.66 -10.34 4.76
CA GLN A 66 -7.05 -11.65 4.59
C GLN A 66 -5.92 -11.92 5.59
N VAL A 67 -5.07 -10.94 5.87
CA VAL A 67 -3.92 -11.11 6.79
C VAL A 67 -4.29 -10.97 8.26
N SER A 68 -5.44 -10.36 8.58
CA SER A 68 -5.90 -10.19 9.97
C SER A 68 -6.65 -11.41 10.52
N LEU A 69 -6.91 -12.42 9.68
CA LEU A 69 -7.53 -13.69 10.06
C LEU A 69 -6.51 -14.77 10.48
N ILE A 70 -5.23 -14.40 10.55
CA ILE A 70 -4.07 -15.26 10.86
C ILE A 70 -3.45 -14.78 12.18
#